data_AF-A0A0P7C5E1-F1
#
_entry.id   AF-A0A0P7C5E1-F1
#
_cell.length_a   1.000
_cell.length_b   1.000
_cell.length_c   1.000
_cell.angle_alpha   90.00
_cell.angle_beta   90.00
_cell.angle_gamma   90.00
#
_symmetry.space_group_name_H-M   'P 1'
#
loop_
_entity.id
_entity.type
_entity.pdbx_description
1 polymer ?
#
loop_
_entity_poly.entity_id
_entity_poly.type
_entity_poly.pdbx_seq_one_letter_code
_entity_poly.pdbx_strand_id
1 'polypeptide(L)'
;MKIYCHPQVAEVRKIYGNLLFERGEKTIALHLEEMVDLLWTAHLNNNKAAETELSNYLPGFTKDQPIDHNKVKSCIANEYGFDRWKNLPHEPYDHLFENAVDCLLSGDIEKLKETIRQYPKLIHQTSQYGHKATLLHYTASNGVELWRQQVPENLPEIVRFLLDSGANPKAKMKVYRGNFRVLPLLETSAHPRDCGLLEELKSLFI
;
A
#
# COMPACT_ATOMS: atom_id res chain seq x y z
N MET A 1 -0.50 19.98 4.17
CA MET A 1 -0.12 19.24 2.95
C MET A 1 -1.40 18.79 2.25
N LYS A 2 -1.53 18.99 0.94
CA LYS A 2 -2.66 18.46 0.16
C LYS A 2 -2.34 17.03 -0.27
N ILE A 3 -3.29 16.12 -0.12
CA ILE A 3 -3.14 14.71 -0.49
C ILE A 3 -4.32 14.35 -1.39
N TYR A 4 -4.01 13.94 -2.63
CA TYR A 4 -5.01 13.33 -3.49
C TYR A 4 -5.28 11.89 -3.01
N CYS A 5 -6.56 11.57 -2.87
CA CYS A 5 -7.05 10.24 -2.53
C CYS A 5 -8.33 10.02 -3.34
N HIS A 6 -8.32 9.01 -4.22
CA HIS A 6 -9.50 8.71 -5.05
C HIS A 6 -10.70 8.37 -4.15
N PRO A 7 -11.95 8.80 -4.47
CA PRO A 7 -13.10 8.60 -3.59
C PRO A 7 -13.32 7.15 -3.15
N GLN A 8 -13.10 6.17 -4.03
CA GLN A 8 -13.21 4.76 -3.68
C GLN A 8 -12.16 4.32 -2.65
N VAL A 9 -10.92 4.82 -2.75
CA VAL A 9 -9.87 4.56 -1.75
C VAL A 9 -10.26 5.19 -0.43
N ALA A 10 -10.81 6.41 -0.45
CA ALA A 10 -11.30 7.08 0.76
C ALA A 10 -12.43 6.30 1.45
N GLU A 11 -13.38 5.73 0.71
CA GLU A 11 -14.44 4.90 1.29
C GLU A 11 -13.91 3.58 1.86
N VAL A 12 -12.96 2.92 1.19
CA VAL A 12 -12.30 1.71 1.73
C VAL A 12 -11.59 2.01 3.05
N ARG A 13 -10.90 3.15 3.14
CA ARG A 13 -10.25 3.58 4.39
C ARG A 13 -11.24 3.73 5.55
N LYS A 14 -12.52 4.05 5.30
CA LYS A 14 -13.54 4.16 6.35
C LYS A 14 -13.97 2.80 6.92
N ILE A 15 -13.83 1.71 6.16
CA ILE A 15 -14.11 0.35 6.68
C ILE A 15 -13.16 0.06 7.85
N TYR A 16 -11.88 0.36 7.65
CA TYR A 16 -10.82 0.03 8.60
C TYR A 16 -10.60 1.11 9.66
N GLY A 17 -10.88 2.38 9.34
CA GLY A 17 -10.75 3.50 10.27
C GLY A 17 -9.34 3.59 10.85
N ASN A 18 -9.26 3.67 12.18
CA ASN A 18 -7.97 3.79 12.88
C ASN A 18 -7.12 2.52 12.78
N LEU A 19 -7.73 1.36 12.51
CA LEU A 19 -7.01 0.08 12.48
C LEU A 19 -5.81 0.14 11.52
N LEU A 20 -5.93 0.84 10.39
CA LEU A 20 -4.86 1.04 9.39
C LEU A 20 -3.52 1.54 9.97
N PHE A 21 -3.58 2.21 11.12
CA PHE A 21 -2.43 2.79 11.81
C PHE A 21 -2.15 2.17 13.19
N GLU A 22 -3.07 1.35 13.73
CA GLU A 22 -2.99 0.75 15.06
C GLU A 22 -2.17 -0.56 15.07
N ARG A 23 -0.88 -0.43 14.76
CA ARG A 23 0.05 -1.57 14.69
C ARG A 23 0.44 -2.08 16.08
N GLY A 24 0.63 -1.20 17.07
CA GLY A 24 0.95 -1.57 18.46
C GLY A 24 2.02 -2.67 18.57
N GLU A 25 1.83 -3.63 19.48
CA GLU A 25 2.66 -4.85 19.55
C GLU A 25 2.12 -6.00 18.68
N LYS A 26 1.19 -5.71 17.75
CA LYS A 26 0.54 -6.74 16.94
C LYS A 26 1.52 -7.29 15.91
N THR A 27 1.37 -8.58 15.62
CA THR A 27 1.96 -9.21 14.44
C THR A 27 1.14 -8.84 13.21
N ILE A 28 1.76 -8.93 12.02
CA ILE A 28 1.03 -8.74 10.75
C ILE A 28 -0.16 -9.71 10.66
N ALA A 29 0.03 -10.98 11.05
CA ALA A 29 -1.04 -11.97 11.02
C ALA A 29 -2.27 -11.55 11.86
N LEU A 30 -2.05 -11.07 13.08
CA LEU A 30 -3.15 -10.61 13.95
C LEU A 30 -3.83 -9.36 13.40
N HIS A 31 -3.06 -8.39 12.91
CA HIS A 31 -3.61 -7.17 12.36
C HIS A 31 -4.46 -7.43 11.11
N LEU A 32 -4.00 -8.30 10.19
CA LEU A 32 -4.76 -8.65 9.00
C LEU A 32 -6.00 -9.50 9.30
N GLU A 33 -5.98 -10.32 10.37
CA GLU A 33 -7.19 -11.04 10.83
C GLU A 33 -8.28 -10.05 11.28
N GLU A 34 -7.93 -8.98 12.01
CA GLU A 34 -8.87 -7.92 12.38
C GLU A 34 -9.41 -7.16 11.14
N MET A 35 -8.55 -6.93 10.13
CA MET A 35 -9.02 -6.37 8.85
C MET A 35 -10.02 -7.29 8.14
N VAL A 36 -9.80 -8.60 8.17
CA VAL A 36 -10.76 -9.57 7.61
C VAL A 36 -12.11 -9.46 8.28
N ASP A 37 -12.17 -9.35 9.60
CA ASP A 37 -13.44 -9.23 10.32
C ASP A 37 -14.20 -7.95 9.99
N LEU A 38 -13.48 -6.84 9.79
CA LEU A 38 -14.06 -5.57 9.35
C LEU A 38 -14.56 -5.64 7.91
N LEU A 39 -13.78 -6.20 6.99
CA LEU A 39 -14.20 -6.35 5.59
C LEU A 39 -15.39 -7.32 5.47
N TRP A 40 -15.40 -8.40 6.24
CA TRP A 40 -16.51 -9.34 6.31
C TRP A 40 -17.79 -8.66 6.83
N THR A 41 -17.69 -7.90 7.92
CA THR A 41 -18.82 -7.14 8.47
C THR A 41 -19.33 -6.10 7.47
N ALA A 42 -18.44 -5.40 6.78
CA ALA A 42 -18.82 -4.43 5.74
C ALA A 42 -19.52 -5.12 4.55
N HIS A 43 -19.04 -6.29 4.13
CA HIS A 43 -19.68 -7.09 3.08
C HIS A 43 -21.09 -7.55 3.48
N LEU A 44 -21.28 -8.08 4.69
CA LEU A 44 -22.60 -8.49 5.19
C LEU A 44 -23.61 -7.33 5.24
N ASN A 45 -23.12 -6.10 5.42
CA ASN A 45 -23.93 -4.89 5.41
C ASN A 45 -24.11 -4.27 4.01
N ASN A 46 -23.75 -4.98 2.93
CA ASN A 46 -23.82 -4.50 1.54
C ASN A 46 -23.06 -3.19 1.31
N ASN A 47 -21.91 -3.02 1.98
CA ASN A 47 -21.08 -1.84 1.81
C ASN A 47 -20.36 -1.86 0.45
N LYS A 48 -20.61 -0.85 -0.38
CA LYS A 48 -19.99 -0.71 -1.71
C LYS A 48 -18.46 -0.65 -1.70
N ALA A 49 -17.86 -0.13 -0.62
CA ALA A 49 -16.41 -0.11 -0.49
C ALA A 49 -15.84 -1.52 -0.26
N ALA A 50 -16.58 -2.40 0.43
CA ALA A 50 -16.20 -3.80 0.56
C ALA A 50 -16.26 -4.51 -0.80
N GLU A 51 -17.29 -4.26 -1.61
CA GLU A 51 -17.37 -4.76 -2.98
C GLU A 51 -16.21 -4.25 -3.85
N THR A 52 -15.81 -2.99 -3.68
CA THR A 52 -14.67 -2.40 -4.38
C THR A 52 -13.40 -3.19 -4.06
N GLU A 53 -13.12 -3.44 -2.79
CA GLU A 53 -11.92 -4.16 -2.38
C GLU A 53 -11.94 -5.64 -2.81
N LEU A 54 -13.07 -6.33 -2.60
CA LEU A 54 -13.29 -7.70 -3.04
C LEU A 54 -13.10 -7.85 -4.55
N SER A 55 -13.64 -6.94 -5.35
CA SER A 55 -13.48 -6.99 -6.82
C SER A 55 -12.05 -6.73 -7.29
N ASN A 56 -11.24 -6.01 -6.51
CA ASN A 56 -9.83 -5.77 -6.83
C ASN A 56 -8.93 -6.95 -6.47
N TYR A 57 -9.19 -7.62 -5.35
CA TYR A 57 -8.23 -8.59 -4.78
C TYR A 57 -8.76 -10.01 -4.59
N LEU A 58 -10.03 -10.28 -4.90
CA LEU A 58 -10.59 -11.64 -4.91
C LEU A 58 -10.88 -12.08 -6.36
N PRO A 59 -9.99 -12.87 -7.00
CA PRO A 59 -10.19 -13.34 -8.36
C PRO A 59 -11.52 -14.07 -8.55
N GLY A 60 -12.28 -13.65 -9.56
CA GLY A 60 -13.58 -14.23 -9.89
C GLY A 60 -14.73 -13.77 -9.01
N PHE A 61 -14.52 -12.79 -8.12
CA PHE A 61 -15.60 -12.22 -7.33
C PHE A 61 -16.68 -11.57 -8.23
N THR A 62 -17.93 -11.90 -7.93
CA THR A 62 -19.12 -11.21 -8.46
C THR A 62 -20.06 -10.95 -7.29
N LYS A 63 -20.69 -9.77 -7.24
CA LYS A 63 -21.58 -9.38 -6.14
C LYS A 63 -22.72 -10.37 -5.85
N ASP A 64 -23.14 -11.13 -6.87
CA ASP A 64 -24.26 -12.08 -6.78
C ASP A 64 -23.83 -13.47 -6.28
N GLN A 65 -22.53 -13.71 -6.11
CA GLN A 65 -22.01 -14.98 -5.61
C GLN A 65 -21.80 -14.91 -4.10
N PRO A 66 -22.35 -15.86 -3.33
CA PRO A 66 -22.08 -15.94 -1.90
C PRO A 66 -20.59 -16.22 -1.67
N ILE A 67 -19.99 -15.47 -0.76
CA ILE A 67 -18.62 -15.70 -0.28
C ILE A 67 -18.65 -16.04 1.21
N ASP A 68 -17.64 -16.75 1.68
CA ASP A 68 -17.43 -17.05 3.09
C ASP A 68 -16.25 -16.24 3.67
N HIS A 69 -16.02 -16.36 4.98
CA HIS A 69 -14.92 -15.69 5.66
C HIS A 69 -13.54 -16.08 5.08
N ASN A 70 -13.37 -17.33 4.61
CA ASN A 70 -12.12 -17.78 3.98
C ASN A 70 -11.82 -17.07 2.65
N LYS A 71 -12.86 -16.72 1.89
CA LYS A 71 -12.71 -15.89 0.69
C LYS A 71 -12.27 -14.47 1.03
N VAL A 72 -12.79 -13.89 2.13
CA VAL A 72 -12.33 -12.59 2.64
C VAL A 72 -10.86 -12.65 3.07
N LYS A 73 -10.44 -13.71 3.78
CA LYS A 73 -9.02 -13.98 4.07
C LYS A 73 -8.18 -14.01 2.80
N SER A 74 -8.68 -14.67 1.76
CA SER A 74 -7.97 -14.74 0.47
C SER A 74 -7.87 -13.37 -0.20
N CYS A 75 -8.90 -12.53 -0.10
CA CYS A 75 -8.90 -11.15 -0.58
C CYS A 75 -7.80 -10.33 0.10
N ILE A 76 -7.79 -10.29 1.44
CA ILE A 76 -6.77 -9.55 2.22
C ILE A 76 -5.37 -10.13 1.96
N ALA A 77 -5.20 -11.46 1.92
CA ALA A 77 -3.91 -12.04 1.58
C ALA A 77 -3.38 -11.56 0.21
N ASN A 78 -4.26 -11.50 -0.80
CA ASN A 78 -3.88 -11.07 -2.15
C ASN A 78 -3.53 -9.57 -2.20
N GLU A 79 -4.28 -8.72 -1.50
CA GLU A 79 -3.99 -7.27 -1.41
C GLU A 79 -2.60 -6.99 -0.82
N TYR A 80 -2.18 -7.80 0.16
CA TYR A 80 -0.88 -7.65 0.84
C TYR A 80 0.21 -8.55 0.22
N GLY A 81 -0.08 -9.21 -0.92
CA GLY A 81 0.88 -9.96 -1.70
C GLY A 81 1.27 -11.35 -1.16
N PHE A 82 0.48 -11.91 -0.25
CA PHE A 82 0.68 -13.24 0.30
C PHE A 82 -0.01 -14.31 -0.54
N ASP A 83 0.75 -15.33 -0.96
CA ASP A 83 0.19 -16.42 -1.79
C ASP A 83 -0.86 -17.26 -1.02
N ARG A 84 -0.75 -17.34 0.32
CA ARG A 84 -1.66 -18.10 1.21
C ARG A 84 -1.71 -17.47 2.60
N TRP A 85 -2.88 -17.52 3.26
CA TRP A 85 -3.08 -17.00 4.63
C TRP A 85 -2.08 -17.56 5.66
N LYS A 86 -1.73 -18.85 5.55
CA LYS A 86 -0.77 -19.49 6.46
C LYS A 86 0.67 -18.96 6.34
N ASN A 87 0.96 -18.13 5.34
CA ASN A 87 2.29 -17.54 5.13
C ASN A 87 2.41 -16.14 5.75
N LEU A 88 1.38 -15.67 6.47
CA LEU A 88 1.45 -14.38 7.15
C LEU A 88 2.56 -14.38 8.22
N PRO A 89 3.33 -13.29 8.33
CA PRO A 89 4.35 -13.17 9.37
C PRO A 89 3.71 -13.15 10.76
N HIS A 90 4.28 -13.93 11.66
CA HIS A 90 3.99 -13.89 13.09
C HIS A 90 5.01 -13.05 13.87
N GLU A 91 5.87 -12.32 13.16
CA GLU A 91 6.75 -11.32 13.76
C GLU A 91 6.00 -9.98 13.93
N PRO A 92 6.41 -9.16 14.91
CA PRO A 92 5.93 -7.79 15.01
C PRO A 92 6.23 -6.97 13.75
N TYR A 93 5.49 -5.88 13.60
CA TYR A 93 5.74 -4.89 12.56
C TYR A 93 7.16 -4.31 12.66
N ASP A 94 7.78 -4.11 11.51
CA ASP A 94 8.87 -3.16 11.34
C ASP A 94 8.29 -1.75 11.42
N HIS A 95 8.10 -1.26 12.65
CA HIS A 95 7.54 0.06 12.92
C HIS A 95 8.34 1.16 12.24
N LEU A 96 9.64 0.99 12.07
CA LEU A 96 10.48 1.99 11.42
C LEU A 96 10.13 2.12 9.94
N PHE A 97 10.06 0.98 9.24
CA PHE A 97 9.66 0.97 7.83
C PHE A 97 8.23 1.48 7.63
N GLU A 98 7.28 0.99 8.43
CA GLU A 98 5.88 1.36 8.27
C GLU A 98 5.62 2.84 8.61
N ASN A 99 6.32 3.41 9.60
CA ASN A 99 6.25 4.84 9.89
C ASN A 99 6.87 5.69 8.76
N ALA A 100 7.92 5.20 8.11
CA ALA A 100 8.51 5.89 6.95
C ALA A 100 7.53 5.91 5.76
N VAL A 101 6.79 4.83 5.53
CA VAL A 101 5.69 4.80 4.54
C VAL A 101 4.60 5.80 4.92
N ASP A 102 4.20 5.87 6.20
CA ASP A 102 3.19 6.84 6.64
C ASP A 102 3.65 8.30 6.45
N CYS A 103 4.92 8.62 6.75
CA CYS A 103 5.51 9.95 6.50
C CYS A 103 5.49 10.29 5.00
N LEU A 104 5.88 9.32 4.15
CA LEU A 104 5.81 9.45 2.70
C LEU A 104 4.38 9.76 2.22
N LEU A 105 3.40 8.96 2.63
CA LEU A 105 2.01 9.08 2.16
C LEU A 105 1.29 10.32 2.72
N SER A 106 1.70 10.81 3.88
CA SER A 106 1.20 12.07 4.46
C SER A 106 1.91 13.31 3.91
N GLY A 107 2.99 13.13 3.14
CA GLY A 107 3.83 14.19 2.62
C GLY A 107 4.73 14.86 3.66
N ASP A 108 4.92 14.24 4.83
CA ASP A 108 5.83 14.71 5.89
C ASP A 108 7.30 14.39 5.52
N ILE A 109 7.81 15.13 4.54
CA ILE A 109 9.14 14.92 4.01
C ILE A 109 10.23 15.23 5.03
N GLU A 110 10.03 16.18 5.94
CA GLU A 110 11.04 16.54 6.93
C GLU A 110 11.25 15.41 7.95
N LYS A 111 10.16 14.80 8.43
CA LYS A 111 10.25 13.61 9.28
C LYS A 111 10.81 12.40 8.53
N LEU A 112 10.45 12.23 7.26
CA LEU A 112 11.02 11.17 6.42
C LEU A 112 12.55 11.35 6.23
N LYS A 113 13.00 12.58 5.97
CA LYS A 113 14.43 12.94 5.87
C LYS A 113 15.17 12.64 7.17
N GLU A 114 14.60 13.06 8.31
CA GLU A 114 15.18 12.77 9.62
C GLU A 114 15.31 11.27 9.87
N THR A 115 14.25 10.52 9.60
CA THR A 115 14.20 9.07 9.79
C THR A 115 15.24 8.35 8.93
N ILE A 116 15.38 8.72 7.64
CA ILE A 116 16.38 8.12 6.75
C ILE A 116 17.81 8.52 7.13
N ARG A 117 18.04 9.76 7.60
CA ARG A 117 19.37 10.16 8.12
C ARG A 117 19.77 9.33 9.34
N GLN A 118 18.84 9.08 10.24
CA GLN A 118 19.09 8.28 11.45
C GLN A 118 19.26 6.79 11.12
N TYR A 119 18.51 6.28 10.15
CA TYR A 119 18.50 4.87 9.76
C TYR A 119 18.69 4.69 8.24
N PRO A 120 19.90 4.93 7.71
CA PRO A 120 20.15 4.97 6.26
C PRO A 120 19.86 3.64 5.54
N LYS A 121 19.86 2.51 6.25
CA LYS A 121 19.49 1.21 5.69
C LYS A 121 18.05 1.15 5.19
N LEU A 122 17.15 2.01 5.69
CA LEU A 122 15.75 2.09 5.24
C LEU A 122 15.60 2.27 3.74
N ILE A 123 16.55 2.97 3.11
CA ILE A 123 16.48 3.28 1.68
C ILE A 123 16.51 2.04 0.78
N HIS A 124 17.03 0.93 1.30
CA HIS A 124 17.12 -0.35 0.61
C HIS A 124 16.22 -1.44 1.22
N GLN A 125 15.51 -1.13 2.31
CA GLN A 125 14.60 -2.08 2.93
C GLN A 125 13.33 -2.29 2.10
N THR A 126 12.68 -3.42 2.36
CA THR A 126 11.40 -3.80 1.76
C THR A 126 10.39 -4.06 2.87
N SER A 127 9.13 -3.77 2.61
CA SER A 127 8.01 -4.12 3.49
C SER A 127 8.06 -5.60 3.89
N GLN A 128 7.63 -5.89 5.12
CA GLN A 128 7.41 -7.25 5.58
C GLN A 128 6.25 -7.94 4.85
N TYR A 129 5.36 -7.20 4.18
CA TYR A 129 4.29 -7.76 3.35
C TYR A 129 4.82 -8.61 2.18
N GLY A 130 3.94 -9.44 1.62
CA GLY A 130 4.31 -10.42 0.59
C GLY A 130 4.79 -9.78 -0.71
N HIS A 131 4.33 -8.56 -1.01
CA HIS A 131 4.77 -7.78 -2.15
C HIS A 131 6.25 -7.39 -2.14
N LYS A 132 6.85 -7.25 -0.95
CA LYS A 132 8.24 -6.78 -0.75
C LYS A 132 8.51 -5.41 -1.41
N ALA A 133 7.53 -4.51 -1.33
CA ALA A 133 7.66 -3.14 -1.84
C ALA A 133 8.74 -2.36 -1.06
N THR A 134 9.54 -1.54 -1.76
CA THR A 134 10.43 -0.55 -1.14
C THR A 134 9.69 0.78 -0.94
N LEU A 135 10.28 1.75 -0.23
CA LEU A 135 9.73 3.11 -0.14
C LEU A 135 9.45 3.73 -1.53
N LEU A 136 10.33 3.47 -2.50
CA LEU A 136 10.17 3.99 -3.86
C LEU A 136 9.01 3.32 -4.62
N HIS A 137 8.60 2.10 -4.26
CA HIS A 137 7.42 1.48 -4.89
C HIS A 137 6.12 2.11 -4.40
N TYR A 138 6.06 2.57 -3.15
CA TYR A 138 4.90 3.27 -2.61
C TYR A 138 4.60 4.60 -3.35
N THR A 139 5.59 5.19 -4.03
CA THR A 139 5.38 6.43 -4.81
C THR A 139 4.68 6.21 -6.14
N ALA A 140 4.53 4.96 -6.60
CA ALA A 140 3.73 4.65 -7.79
C ALA A 140 2.22 4.70 -7.51
N SER A 141 1.82 4.63 -6.24
CA SER A 141 0.41 4.50 -5.81
C SER A 141 -0.34 3.39 -6.56
N ASN A 142 0.37 2.31 -6.93
CA ASN A 142 -0.14 1.19 -7.71
C ASN A 142 0.65 -0.07 -7.35
N GLY A 143 -0.04 -1.21 -7.29
CA GLY A 143 0.54 -2.47 -6.83
C GLY A 143 0.82 -2.55 -5.34
N VAL A 144 0.35 -1.58 -4.56
CA VAL A 144 0.38 -1.56 -3.09
C VAL A 144 -1.04 -1.60 -2.54
N GLU A 145 -1.16 -1.75 -1.23
CA GLU A 145 -2.43 -1.84 -0.50
C GLU A 145 -3.38 -0.71 -0.92
N LEU A 146 -4.65 -1.01 -1.20
CA LEU A 146 -5.60 -0.07 -1.82
C LEU A 146 -5.70 1.22 -1.01
N TRP A 147 -5.79 1.08 0.30
CA TRP A 147 -5.90 2.20 1.24
C TRP A 147 -4.66 3.11 1.25
N ARG A 148 -3.50 2.62 0.78
CA ARG A 148 -2.23 3.35 0.64
C ARG A 148 -2.07 4.05 -0.70
N GLN A 149 -2.95 3.82 -1.67
CA GLN A 149 -2.89 4.45 -3.00
C GLN A 149 -3.34 5.92 -2.93
N GLN A 150 -2.48 6.75 -2.35
CA GLN A 150 -2.65 8.19 -2.17
C GLN A 150 -1.46 8.92 -2.79
N VAL A 151 -1.65 10.19 -3.14
CA VAL A 151 -0.61 11.01 -3.79
C VAL A 151 -0.52 12.36 -3.08
N PRO A 152 0.47 12.58 -2.20
CA PRO A 152 0.72 13.90 -1.64
C PRO A 152 1.23 14.85 -2.74
N GLU A 153 0.88 16.14 -2.64
CA GLU A 153 1.25 17.15 -3.65
C GLU A 153 2.77 17.31 -3.81
N ASN A 154 3.54 17.06 -2.74
CA ASN A 154 5.00 17.08 -2.76
C ASN A 154 5.65 15.73 -3.11
N LEU A 155 4.91 14.75 -3.65
CA LEU A 155 5.47 13.45 -4.02
C LEU A 155 6.71 13.54 -4.94
N PRO A 156 6.79 14.46 -5.94
CA PRO A 156 8.01 14.63 -6.74
C PRO A 156 9.25 15.03 -5.91
N GLU A 157 9.08 15.83 -4.87
CA GLU A 157 10.17 16.17 -3.93
C GLU A 157 10.62 14.94 -3.16
N ILE A 158 9.67 14.14 -2.67
CA ILE A 158 9.94 12.91 -1.93
C ILE A 158 10.67 11.89 -2.82
N VAL A 159 10.21 11.67 -4.05
CA VAL A 159 10.86 10.74 -5.00
C VAL A 159 12.31 11.16 -5.25
N ARG A 160 12.54 12.44 -5.51
CA ARG A 160 13.89 12.97 -5.73
C ARG A 160 14.78 12.75 -4.52
N PHE A 161 14.28 13.06 -3.32
CA PHE A 161 15.01 12.82 -2.08
C PHE A 161 15.37 11.33 -1.89
N LEU A 162 14.43 10.41 -2.17
CA LEU A 162 14.70 8.97 -2.07
C LEU A 162 15.79 8.54 -3.07
N LEU A 163 15.72 9.02 -4.31
CA LEU A 163 16.72 8.72 -5.35
C LEU A 163 18.10 9.28 -4.99
N ASP A 164 18.16 10.54 -4.54
CA ASP A 164 19.39 11.21 -4.09
C ASP A 164 19.99 10.50 -2.86
N SER A 165 19.15 9.90 -2.02
CA SER A 165 19.55 9.09 -0.86
C SER A 165 20.02 7.67 -1.23
N GLY A 166 19.97 7.30 -2.51
CA GLY A 166 20.45 6.02 -3.01
C GLY A 166 19.38 4.95 -3.21
N ALA A 167 18.08 5.29 -3.19
CA ALA A 167 17.03 4.33 -3.49
C ALA A 167 17.24 3.73 -4.89
N ASN A 168 17.11 2.42 -5.02
CA ASN A 168 17.37 1.73 -6.28
C ASN A 168 16.11 1.71 -7.18
N PRO A 169 16.04 2.50 -8.27
CA PRO A 169 14.88 2.51 -9.18
C PRO A 169 14.73 1.19 -9.97
N LYS A 170 15.77 0.35 -9.97
CA LYS A 170 15.76 -0.97 -10.62
C LYS A 170 15.32 -2.10 -9.69
N ALA A 171 15.13 -1.83 -8.39
CA ALA A 171 14.55 -2.78 -7.45
C ALA A 171 13.18 -3.25 -7.96
N LYS A 172 12.83 -4.50 -7.66
CA LYS A 172 11.56 -5.09 -8.10
C LYS A 172 10.74 -5.54 -6.90
N MET A 173 9.43 -5.36 -6.99
CA MET A 173 8.44 -5.94 -6.08
C MET A 173 7.62 -7.01 -6.80
N LYS A 174 7.11 -8.01 -6.06
CA LYS A 174 6.26 -9.07 -6.60
C LYS A 174 4.79 -8.62 -6.50
N VAL A 175 4.16 -8.33 -7.63
CA VAL A 175 2.74 -7.93 -7.69
C VAL A 175 2.14 -8.31 -9.03
N TYR A 176 0.82 -8.46 -9.12
CA TYR A 176 0.11 -8.82 -10.36
C TYR A 176 0.68 -10.06 -11.06
N ARG A 177 1.15 -11.04 -10.28
CA ARG A 177 1.83 -12.27 -10.75
C ARG A 177 3.13 -12.02 -11.55
N GLY A 178 3.69 -10.81 -11.47
CA GLY A 178 4.95 -10.43 -12.09
C GLY A 178 5.93 -9.79 -11.10
N ASN A 179 7.04 -9.28 -11.64
CA ASN A 179 8.05 -8.55 -10.88
C ASN A 179 8.25 -7.17 -11.53
N PHE A 180 7.85 -6.12 -10.84
CA PHE A 180 7.76 -4.78 -11.42
C PHE A 180 8.73 -3.83 -10.73
N ARG A 181 9.34 -2.95 -11.53
CA ARG A 181 10.02 -1.75 -11.05
C ARG A 181 8.98 -0.65 -10.82
N VAL A 182 9.41 0.46 -10.22
CA VAL A 182 8.54 1.61 -9.94
C VAL A 182 7.95 2.23 -11.21
N LEU A 183 8.77 2.46 -12.24
CA LEU A 183 8.32 3.17 -13.45
C LEU A 183 7.12 2.50 -14.16
N PRO A 184 7.12 1.19 -14.46
CA PRO A 184 5.94 0.53 -15.04
C PRO A 184 4.67 0.60 -14.18
N LEU A 185 4.80 0.56 -12.85
CA LEU A 185 3.66 0.70 -11.93
C LEU A 185 3.12 2.14 -11.97
N LEU A 186 4.02 3.12 -11.97
CA LEU A 186 3.68 4.55 -12.05
C LEU A 186 2.97 4.88 -13.38
N GLU A 187 3.48 4.40 -14.51
CA GLU A 187 2.92 4.65 -15.86
C GLU A 187 1.47 4.16 -16.00
N THR A 188 1.13 3.07 -15.29
CA THR A 188 -0.20 2.45 -15.31
C THR A 188 -1.09 2.90 -14.16
N SER A 189 -0.60 3.80 -13.29
CA SER A 189 -1.35 4.29 -12.14
C SER A 189 -2.32 5.41 -12.54
N ALA A 190 -3.59 5.28 -12.12
CA ALA A 190 -4.58 6.33 -12.29
C ALA A 190 -4.38 7.49 -11.31
N HIS A 191 -3.92 7.21 -10.07
CA HIS A 191 -3.90 8.25 -9.02
C HIS A 191 -2.96 9.42 -9.32
N PRO A 192 -1.68 9.21 -9.69
CA PRO A 192 -0.80 10.32 -10.07
C PRO A 192 -1.24 11.00 -11.37
N ARG A 193 -1.95 10.29 -12.26
CA ARG A 193 -2.51 10.83 -13.50
C ARG A 193 -3.64 11.80 -13.20
N ASP A 194 -4.60 11.37 -12.38
CA ASP A 194 -5.81 12.13 -12.05
C ASP A 194 -5.50 13.40 -11.24
N CYS A 195 -4.42 13.39 -10.47
CA CYS A 195 -3.95 14.57 -9.75
C CYS A 195 -2.92 15.42 -10.54
N GLY A 196 -2.59 15.03 -11.78
CA GLY A 196 -1.70 15.80 -12.66
C GLY A 196 -0.19 15.71 -12.39
N LEU A 197 0.26 14.77 -11.55
CA LEU A 197 1.68 14.62 -11.17
C LEU A 197 2.43 13.54 -11.96
N LEU A 198 1.74 12.76 -12.81
CA LEU A 198 2.31 11.61 -13.50
C LEU A 198 3.58 11.96 -14.32
N GLU A 199 3.53 12.99 -15.16
CA GLU A 199 4.65 13.31 -16.05
C GLU A 199 5.86 13.86 -15.29
N GLU A 200 5.64 14.66 -14.24
CA GLU A 200 6.72 15.11 -13.37
C GLU A 200 7.39 13.92 -12.67
N LEU A 201 6.60 13.01 -12.09
CA LEU A 201 7.14 11.82 -11.43
C LEU A 201 7.92 10.92 -12.40
N LYS A 202 7.39 10.68 -13.61
CA LYS A 202 8.09 9.87 -14.64
C LYS A 202 9.44 10.44 -15.01
N SER A 203 9.55 11.77 -15.11
CA SER A 203 10.80 12.44 -15.47
C SER A 203 11.95 12.18 -14.48
N LEU A 204 11.65 11.80 -13.23
CA LEU A 204 12.65 11.49 -12.21
C LEU A 204 13.29 10.10 -12.37
N PHE A 205 12.74 9.23 -13.22
CA PHE A 205 13.21 7.85 -13.42
C PHE A 205 13.92 7.62 -14.77
N ILE A 206 14.02 8.65 -15.60
CA ILE A 206 14.60 8.63 -16.97
C ILE A 206 15.94 9.37 -16.95
#